data_AF-A0A9P1AS90-F1
#
_entry.id   AF-A0A9P1AS90-F1
#
_cell.length_a   1.000
_cell.length_b   1.000
_cell.length_c   1.000
_cell.angle_alpha   90.00
_cell.angle_beta   90.00
_cell.angle_gamma   90.00
#
_symmetry.space_group_name_H-M   'P 1'
#
loop_
_entity.id
_entity.type
_entity.pdbx_description
1 polymer ?
#
loop_
_entity_poly.entity_id
_entity_poly.type
_entity_poly.pdbx_seq_one_letter_code
_entity_poly.pdbx_strand_id
1 'polypeptide(L)'
;MLLISLLLLLFAASEAKSRWPDPPVFASPVTYPSICYLPPDSALCDTSANSSEMDLLTRYYFDVATQECYPFGVQKCGGNQNQFNNRLECQEFCKTSETS
;
A
#
# COMPACT_ATOMS: atom_id res chain seq x y z
N MET A 1 -57.73 -23.71 5.99
CA MET A 1 -56.82 -24.03 4.87
C MET A 1 -56.61 -22.84 3.94
N LEU A 2 -57.66 -22.18 3.44
CA LEU A 2 -57.55 -20.95 2.61
C LEU A 2 -56.75 -19.80 3.25
N LEU A 3 -56.90 -19.56 4.56
CA LEU A 3 -56.12 -18.52 5.29
C LEU A 3 -54.62 -18.84 5.40
N ILE A 4 -54.27 -20.12 5.50
CA ILE A 4 -52.88 -20.58 5.57
C ILE A 4 -52.23 -20.43 4.19
N SER A 5 -52.97 -20.74 3.12
CA SER A 5 -52.54 -20.52 1.74
C SER A 5 -52.33 -19.03 1.43
N LEU A 6 -53.18 -18.14 1.94
CA LEU A 6 -53.04 -16.69 1.75
C LEU A 6 -51.82 -16.12 2.49
N LEU A 7 -51.54 -16.60 3.72
CA LEU A 7 -50.34 -16.24 4.47
C LEU A 7 -49.06 -16.66 3.74
N LEU A 8 -49.00 -17.88 3.20
CA LEU A 8 -47.83 -18.37 2.45
C LEU A 8 -47.55 -17.57 1.17
N LEU A 9 -48.58 -17.10 0.48
CA LEU A 9 -48.43 -16.25 -0.71
C LEU A 9 -47.88 -14.86 -0.38
N LEU A 10 -48.22 -14.31 0.79
CA LEU A 10 -47.67 -13.03 1.25
C LEU A 10 -46.19 -13.14 1.63
N PHE A 11 -45.75 -14.28 2.19
CA PHE A 11 -44.33 -14.55 2.45
C PHE A 11 -43.52 -14.72 1.16
N ALA A 12 -44.09 -15.29 0.10
CA ALA A 12 -43.40 -15.46 -1.19
C ALA A 12 -43.16 -14.13 -1.96
N ALA A 13 -43.87 -13.05 -1.62
CA ALA A 13 -43.77 -11.76 -2.32
C ALA A 13 -42.66 -10.83 -1.77
N SER A 14 -41.99 -11.19 -0.66
CA SER A 14 -40.98 -10.33 -0.02
C SER A 14 -39.57 -10.47 -0.59
N GLU A 15 -39.32 -11.45 -1.46
CA GLU A 15 -37.97 -11.77 -1.96
C GLU A 15 -37.58 -11.06 -3.28
N ALA A 16 -38.25 -9.96 -3.63
CA ALA A 16 -37.93 -9.19 -4.85
C ALA A 16 -36.95 -8.03 -4.62
N LYS A 17 -36.27 -7.95 -3.45
CA LYS A 17 -35.30 -6.89 -3.13
C LYS A 17 -33.84 -7.24 -3.50
N SER A 18 -33.56 -8.49 -3.89
CA SER A 18 -32.21 -9.09 -3.83
C SER A 18 -31.52 -9.33 -5.19
N ARG A 19 -31.94 -8.67 -6.28
CA ARG A 19 -31.40 -8.94 -7.63
C ARG A 19 -30.55 -7.86 -8.26
N TRP A 20 -30.00 -6.94 -7.46
CA TRP A 20 -28.90 -6.09 -7.91
C TRP A 20 -27.60 -6.67 -7.37
N PRO A 21 -26.68 -7.15 -8.23
CA PRO A 21 -25.32 -7.37 -7.78
C PRO A 21 -24.79 -6.03 -7.27
N ASP A 22 -24.15 -6.05 -6.10
CA ASP A 22 -23.39 -4.89 -5.64
C ASP A 22 -22.45 -4.44 -6.77
N PRO A 23 -22.22 -3.14 -6.94
CA PRO A 23 -21.22 -2.65 -7.88
C PRO A 23 -19.94 -3.45 -7.67
N PRO A 24 -19.23 -3.89 -8.73
CA PRO A 24 -17.92 -4.50 -8.56
C PRO A 24 -17.09 -3.56 -7.69
N VAL A 25 -16.64 -4.06 -6.54
CA VAL A 25 -15.75 -3.33 -5.64
C VAL A 25 -14.43 -3.19 -6.38
N PHE A 26 -14.33 -2.18 -7.25
CA PHE A 26 -13.06 -1.62 -7.65
C PHE A 26 -12.53 -1.00 -6.36
N ALA A 27 -11.70 -1.74 -5.63
CA ALA A 27 -10.98 -1.19 -4.49
C ALA A 27 -10.42 0.16 -4.92
N SER A 28 -10.75 1.23 -4.20
CA SER A 28 -10.27 2.58 -4.51
C SER A 28 -8.76 2.51 -4.78
N PRO A 29 -8.25 3.25 -5.77
CA PRO A 29 -6.82 3.25 -6.06
C PRO A 29 -6.09 3.63 -4.77
N VAL A 30 -5.27 2.71 -4.25
CA VAL A 30 -4.48 2.96 -3.07
C VAL A 30 -3.46 4.02 -3.46
N THR A 31 -3.56 5.19 -2.84
CA THR A 31 -2.64 6.30 -3.06
C THR A 31 -1.73 6.45 -1.85
N TYR A 32 -0.47 6.74 -2.12
CA TYR A 32 0.56 6.93 -1.09
C TYR A 32 1.12 8.35 -1.19
N PRO A 33 1.83 8.84 -0.16
CA PRO A 33 2.64 10.04 -0.32
C PRO A 33 3.59 9.92 -1.52
N SER A 34 3.82 11.01 -2.25
CA SER A 34 4.64 11.02 -3.48
C SER A 34 6.05 10.44 -3.28
N ILE A 35 6.64 10.65 -2.10
CA ILE A 35 7.93 10.09 -1.69
C ILE A 35 7.93 8.56 -1.79
N CYS A 36 6.83 7.89 -1.46
CA CYS A 36 6.71 6.43 -1.46
C CYS A 36 6.72 5.82 -2.86
N TYR A 37 6.55 6.63 -3.92
CA TYR A 37 6.65 6.19 -5.32
C TYR A 37 8.07 6.28 -5.88
N LEU A 38 9.03 6.88 -5.16
CA LEU A 38 10.41 6.99 -5.64
C LEU A 38 11.09 5.61 -5.56
N PRO A 39 11.92 5.23 -6.56
CA PRO A 39 12.68 3.99 -6.49
C PRO A 39 13.74 4.06 -5.38
N PRO A 40 14.23 2.93 -4.84
CA PRO A 40 15.39 2.95 -3.96
C PRO A 40 16.60 3.51 -4.70
N ASP A 41 17.26 4.50 -4.11
CA ASP A 41 18.44 5.14 -4.67
C ASP A 41 19.62 4.99 -3.70
N SER A 42 20.56 4.11 -4.04
CA SER A 42 21.75 3.83 -3.23
C SER A 42 22.73 4.98 -3.12
N ALA A 43 22.52 6.09 -3.83
CA ALA A 43 23.34 7.29 -3.73
C ALA A 43 24.84 7.02 -3.98
N LEU A 44 25.18 6.29 -5.04
CA LEU A 44 26.57 5.92 -5.28
C LEU A 44 27.38 7.17 -5.65
N CYS A 45 28.21 7.64 -4.72
CA CYS A 45 29.03 8.82 -4.93
C CYS A 45 30.39 8.44 -5.51
N ASP A 46 30.90 9.29 -6.40
CA ASP A 46 32.23 9.15 -6.98
C ASP A 46 33.30 9.45 -5.92
N THR A 47 33.66 8.46 -5.12
CA THR A 47 34.85 8.53 -4.27
C THR A 47 36.07 8.22 -5.12
N SER A 48 36.64 9.27 -5.73
CA SER A 48 37.88 9.15 -6.50
C SER A 48 38.99 8.42 -5.71
N ALA A 49 39.28 7.20 -6.15
CA ALA A 49 40.55 6.47 -6.12
C ALA A 49 41.18 5.95 -4.80
N ASN A 50 40.64 6.15 -3.58
CA ASN A 50 41.29 5.59 -2.37
C ASN A 50 40.36 5.19 -1.20
N SER A 51 39.06 4.95 -1.40
CA SER A 51 38.19 4.46 -0.32
C SER A 51 37.98 2.94 -0.44
N SER A 52 38.84 2.18 0.23
CA SER A 52 38.71 0.72 0.38
C SER A 52 37.55 0.28 1.29
N GLU A 53 36.66 1.20 1.69
CA GLU A 53 35.44 0.91 2.45
C GLU A 53 34.24 1.60 1.80
N MET A 54 33.35 0.79 1.22
CA MET A 54 32.00 1.21 0.86
C MET A 54 31.15 1.17 2.15
N ASP A 55 31.15 2.26 2.91
CA ASP A 55 30.31 2.39 4.11
C ASP A 55 28.83 2.59 3.71
N LEU A 56 28.09 1.49 3.57
CA LEU A 56 26.67 1.50 3.30
C LEU A 56 25.87 1.56 4.61
N LEU A 57 24.97 2.53 4.69
CA LEU A 57 23.94 2.56 5.71
C LEU A 57 22.75 1.71 5.26
N THR A 58 22.33 0.78 6.11
CA THR A 58 21.06 0.07 5.92
C THR A 58 19.90 1.04 6.15
N ARG A 59 19.03 1.15 5.16
CA ARG A 59 17.80 1.96 5.18
C ARG A 59 16.64 1.14 4.64
N TYR A 60 15.42 1.67 4.75
CA TYR A 60 14.22 1.02 4.25
C TYR A 60 13.54 1.90 3.20
N TYR A 61 13.10 1.31 2.10
CA TYR A 61 12.27 1.98 1.09
C TYR A 61 10.92 1.28 0.99
N PHE A 62 9.88 2.02 0.63
CA PHE A 62 8.55 1.48 0.36
C PHE A 62 8.44 1.02 -1.09
N ASP A 63 8.02 -0.22 -1.29
CA ASP A 63 7.68 -0.79 -2.59
C ASP A 63 6.16 -0.74 -2.77
N VAL A 64 5.69 0.10 -3.69
CA VAL A 64 4.27 0.27 -3.98
C VAL A 64 3.62 -0.98 -4.61
N ALA A 65 4.40 -1.85 -5.25
CA ALA A 65 3.88 -3.05 -5.90
C ALA A 65 3.55 -4.14 -4.87
N THR A 66 4.38 -4.28 -3.85
CA THR A 66 4.15 -5.23 -2.74
C THR A 66 3.45 -4.60 -1.55
N GLN A 67 3.41 -3.26 -1.51
CA GLN A 67 2.94 -2.47 -0.38
C GLN A 67 3.75 -2.79 0.88
N GLU A 68 5.05 -3.01 0.76
CA GLU A 68 5.92 -3.39 1.87
C GLU A 68 7.22 -2.59 1.87
N CYS A 69 7.87 -2.53 3.02
CA CYS A 69 9.14 -1.84 3.19
C CYS A 69 10.30 -2.84 3.23
N TYR A 70 11.29 -2.64 2.35
CA TYR A 70 12.46 -3.52 2.23
C TYR A 70 13.76 -2.80 2.58
N PRO A 71 14.75 -3.52 3.17
CA PRO A 71 16.05 -2.95 3.45
C PRO A 71 16.87 -2.77 2.16
N PHE A 72 17.62 -1.68 2.08
CA PHE A 72 18.62 -1.43 1.03
C PHE A 72 19.82 -0.67 1.59
N GLY A 73 20.94 -0.70 0.86
CA GLY A 73 22.16 0.02 1.23
C GLY A 73 22.24 1.37 0.50
N VAL A 74 22.55 2.43 1.26
CA VAL A 74 22.78 3.78 0.73
C VAL A 74 24.11 4.35 1.23
N GLN A 75 24.80 5.14 0.40
CA GLN A 75 25.90 5.97 0.89
C GLN A 75 25.40 7.29 1.51
N LYS A 76 26.27 8.03 2.20
CA LYS A 76 25.89 9.22 2.99
C LYS A 76 25.83 10.54 2.20
N CYS A 77 25.79 10.50 0.87
CA CYS A 77 26.13 11.66 0.04
C CYS A 77 25.14 11.93 -1.11
N GLY A 78 23.97 11.30 -1.09
CA GLY A 78 22.90 11.55 -2.07
C GLY A 78 21.66 10.73 -1.76
N GLY A 79 20.94 10.31 -2.80
CA GLY A 79 19.75 9.49 -2.69
C GLY A 79 18.47 10.32 -2.71
N ASN A 80 17.34 9.64 -2.56
CA ASN A 80 16.04 10.29 -2.46
C ASN A 80 15.38 10.02 -1.11
N GLN A 81 14.18 10.57 -0.93
CA GLN A 81 13.49 10.58 0.37
C GLN A 81 12.76 9.27 0.70
N ASN A 82 12.66 8.31 -0.22
CA ASN A 82 12.11 6.97 0.07
C ASN A 82 13.15 6.13 0.82
N GLN A 83 13.54 6.62 2.00
CA GLN A 83 14.68 6.14 2.75
C GLN A 83 14.48 6.40 4.25
N PHE A 84 14.03 5.39 4.96
CA PHE A 84 13.69 5.45 6.39
C PHE A 84 14.74 4.69 7.23
N ASN A 85 14.84 5.02 8.53
CA ASN A 85 15.83 4.39 9.41
C ASN A 85 15.48 2.92 9.75
N ASN A 86 14.19 2.61 9.79
CA ASN A 86 13.71 1.28 10.12
C ASN A 86 12.40 0.96 9.38
N ARG A 87 12.02 -0.33 9.39
CA ARG A 87 10.80 -0.81 8.71
C ARG A 87 9.52 -0.15 9.24
N LEU A 88 9.42 0.11 10.55
CA LEU A 88 8.21 0.67 11.14
C LEU A 88 7.98 2.10 10.66
N GLU A 89 9.00 2.95 10.72
CA GLU A 89 8.96 4.34 10.23
C GLU A 89 8.50 4.40 8.76
N CYS A 90 9.04 3.53 7.90
CA CYS A 90 8.64 3.42 6.51
C CYS A 90 7.16 3.04 6.34
N GLN A 91 6.69 2.05 7.10
CA GLN A 91 5.30 1.58 7.02
C GLN A 91 4.33 2.63 7.56
N GLU A 92 4.67 3.28 8.67
CA GLU A 92 3.87 4.37 9.24
C GLU A 92 3.80 5.55 8.28
N PHE A 93 4.89 5.91 7.62
CA PHE A 93 4.87 7.02 6.67
C PHE A 93 4.09 6.70 5.39
N CYS A 94 4.28 5.51 4.80
CA CYS A 94 3.70 5.18 3.50
C CYS A 94 2.33 4.50 3.55
N LYS A 95 1.95 3.84 4.65
CA LYS A 95 0.64 3.21 4.80
C LYS A 95 -0.36 4.02 5.61
N THR A 96 -0.04 5.24 6.02
CA THR A 96 -1.06 6.14 6.57
C THR A 96 -2.16 6.34 5.55
N SER A 97 -3.38 5.98 5.93
CA SER A 97 -4.57 6.13 5.13
C SER A 97 -4.95 7.61 5.02
N GLU A 98 -4.27 8.36 4.17
CA GLU A 98 -4.77 9.65 3.73
C GLU A 98 -5.90 9.35 2.73
N THR A 99 -7.11 9.32 3.28
CA THR A 99 -8.34 9.46 2.51
C THR A 99 -8.30 10.87 1.94
N SER A 100 -7.89 10.98 0.68
CA SER A 100 -7.85 12.24 -0.04
C SER A 100 -9.23 12.88 -0.18
#